data_AF-A0A833Z148-F1
#
_entry.id   AF-A0A833Z148-F1
#
_cell.length_a   1.000
_cell.length_b   1.000
_cell.length_c   1.000
_cell.angle_alpha   90.00
_cell.angle_beta   90.00
_cell.angle_gamma   90.00
#
_symmetry.space_group_name_H-M   'P 1'
#
loop_
_entity.id
_entity.type
_entity.pdbx_description
1 polymer ?
#
loop_
_entity_poly.entity_id
_entity_poly.type
_entity_poly.pdbx_seq_one_letter_code
_entity_poly.pdbx_strand_id
1 'polypeptide(L)'
;MKDDFFIKIETWHKPDLGTLENVHGLDPNTWKTVEIVHIDIADQSQVEPSDYKADEDPALFQSVKTKRGPLGPNWKKELASNPDCPQMCAYKLVTIKFKWWGLQSKVENFIQKQEKRIFTNFHRQLFCWIDKWIDLTMEDIRRMEDETQKELETVRLPVCGNSLILPF
;
A
#
# COMPACT_ATOMS: atom_id res chain seq x y z
N MET A 1 0.39 24.65 7.75
CA MET A 1 -0.45 24.10 8.83
C MET A 1 0.33 23.72 10.10
N LYS A 2 1.64 24.04 10.23
CA LYS A 2 2.45 23.80 11.45
C LYS A 2 2.08 22.46 12.15
N ASP A 3 1.80 22.49 13.44
CA ASP A 3 1.43 21.32 14.25
C ASP A 3 -0.07 20.97 14.17
N ASP A 4 -0.85 21.71 13.39
CA ASP A 4 -2.28 21.51 13.21
C ASP A 4 -2.60 20.48 12.12
N PHE A 5 -1.61 20.04 11.35
CA PHE A 5 -1.77 18.95 10.39
C PHE A 5 -0.56 18.02 10.38
N PHE A 6 -0.79 16.73 10.57
CA PHE A 6 0.20 15.71 10.20
C PHE A 6 -0.48 14.38 9.84
N ILE A 7 0.24 13.60 9.04
CA ILE A 7 -0.02 12.18 8.78
C ILE A 7 1.26 11.44 9.16
N LYS A 8 1.14 10.46 10.06
CA LYS A 8 2.25 9.61 10.49
C LYS A 8 1.88 8.16 10.21
N ILE A 9 2.74 7.45 9.50
CA ILE A 9 2.58 6.03 9.18
C ILE A 9 3.76 5.29 9.77
N GLU A 10 3.51 4.51 10.83
CA GLU A 10 4.49 3.64 11.46
C GLU A 10 4.20 2.20 11.00
N THR A 11 5.20 1.51 10.45
CA THR A 11 4.99 0.15 9.91
C THR A 11 5.92 -0.86 10.56
N TRP A 12 5.34 -1.95 11.06
CA TRP A 12 6.06 -3.19 11.35
C TRP A 12 5.77 -4.23 10.26
N HIS A 13 6.82 -4.85 9.72
CA HIS A 13 6.69 -6.04 8.88
C HIS A 13 7.07 -7.26 9.74
N LYS A 14 6.14 -8.20 9.91
CA LYS A 14 6.32 -9.39 10.75
C LYS A 14 6.08 -10.67 9.93
N PRO A 15 6.82 -11.76 10.21
CA PRO A 15 6.65 -13.04 9.52
C PRO A 15 5.47 -13.83 10.10
N ASP A 16 4.28 -13.25 10.09
CA ASP A 16 3.02 -13.84 10.58
C ASP A 16 1.87 -13.59 9.60
N LEU A 17 0.65 -13.91 10.03
CA LEU A 17 -0.59 -13.73 9.26
C LEU A 17 -1.51 -12.65 9.84
N GLY A 18 -0.95 -11.63 10.50
CA GLY A 18 -1.75 -10.53 11.03
C GLY A 18 -2.41 -10.83 12.38
N THR A 19 -1.87 -11.76 13.17
CA THR A 19 -2.47 -12.22 14.44
C THR A 19 -1.94 -11.51 15.69
N LEU A 20 -0.82 -10.78 15.60
CA LEU A 20 -0.31 -9.97 16.71
C LEU A 20 -1.20 -8.75 16.97
N GLU A 21 -1.59 -8.56 18.22
CA GLU A 21 -2.27 -7.35 18.69
C GLU A 21 -1.25 -6.31 19.17
N ASN A 22 -1.55 -5.02 18.98
CA ASN A 22 -0.78 -3.89 19.49
C ASN A 22 0.76 -4.01 19.28
N VAL A 23 1.19 -4.43 18.09
CA VAL A 23 2.62 -4.63 17.75
C VAL A 23 3.48 -3.35 17.91
N HIS A 24 2.83 -2.19 17.88
CA HIS A 24 3.46 -0.87 18.07
C HIS A 24 3.67 -0.51 19.54
N GLY A 25 3.15 -1.30 20.49
CA GLY A 25 3.35 -1.07 21.92
C GLY A 25 2.67 0.19 22.44
N LEU A 26 1.50 0.55 21.89
CA LEU A 26 0.72 1.70 22.36
C LEU A 26 0.22 1.45 23.78
N ASP A 27 0.06 2.52 24.55
CA ASP A 27 -0.53 2.41 25.88
C ASP A 27 -2.01 1.96 25.79
N PRO A 28 -2.57 1.34 26.85
CA PRO A 28 -3.91 0.76 26.81
C PRO A 28 -5.04 1.74 26.50
N ASN A 29 -4.89 3.04 26.79
CA ASN A 29 -5.93 4.02 26.50
C ASN A 29 -5.92 4.43 25.03
N THR A 30 -4.73 4.65 24.47
CA THR A 30 -4.58 4.93 23.04
C THR A 30 -5.02 3.72 22.20
N TRP A 31 -4.59 2.50 22.57
CA TRP A 31 -4.92 1.28 21.82
C TRP A 31 -6.43 1.05 21.68
N LYS A 32 -7.22 1.35 22.72
CA LYS A 32 -8.69 1.24 22.69
C LYS A 32 -9.36 2.13 21.64
N THR A 33 -8.69 3.19 21.19
CA THR A 33 -9.20 4.09 20.15
C THR A 33 -8.80 3.68 18.74
N VAL A 34 -7.91 2.69 18.60
CA VAL A 34 -7.43 2.22 17.30
C VAL A 34 -8.47 1.29 16.69
N GLU A 35 -8.91 1.62 15.48
CA GLU A 35 -9.69 0.73 14.63
C GLU A 35 -8.75 -0.19 13.83
N ILE A 36 -8.99 -1.50 13.90
CA ILE A 36 -8.25 -2.48 13.11
C ILE A 36 -8.97 -2.68 11.77
N VAL A 37 -8.28 -2.35 10.68
CA VAL A 37 -8.78 -2.54 9.32
C VAL A 37 -7.91 -3.57 8.61
N HIS A 38 -8.50 -4.68 8.18
CA HIS A 38 -7.83 -5.67 7.36
C HIS A 38 -7.96 -5.32 5.87
N ILE A 39 -6.84 -5.31 5.17
CA ILE A 39 -6.79 -5.20 3.71
C ILE A 39 -6.57 -6.59 3.13
N ASP A 40 -7.48 -7.01 2.25
CA ASP A 40 -7.37 -8.26 1.49
C ASP A 40 -7.13 -7.94 0.03
N ILE A 41 -5.91 -8.18 -0.46
CA ILE A 41 -5.52 -7.82 -1.82
C ILE A 41 -6.25 -8.64 -2.90
N ALA A 42 -6.85 -9.78 -2.54
CA ALA A 42 -7.63 -10.61 -3.45
C ALA A 42 -9.14 -10.28 -3.45
N ASP A 43 -9.59 -9.45 -2.50
CA ASP A 43 -11.00 -9.10 -2.35
C ASP A 43 -11.36 -7.90 -3.23
N GLN A 44 -12.02 -8.17 -4.36
CA GLN A 44 -12.47 -7.13 -5.29
C GLN A 44 -13.43 -6.11 -4.66
N SER A 45 -14.16 -6.47 -3.59
CA SER A 45 -15.08 -5.54 -2.93
C SER A 45 -14.35 -4.40 -2.19
N GLN A 46 -13.04 -4.53 -1.97
CA GLN A 46 -12.20 -3.51 -1.34
C GLN A 46 -11.57 -2.54 -2.35
N VAL A 47 -11.81 -2.73 -3.64
CA VAL A 47 -11.27 -1.93 -4.74
C VAL A 47 -12.38 -1.05 -5.30
N GLU A 48 -12.13 0.26 -5.39
CA GLU A 48 -13.06 1.17 -6.04
C GLU A 48 -13.14 0.85 -7.55
N PRO A 49 -14.33 0.88 -8.17
CA PRO A 49 -14.48 0.57 -9.60
C PRO A 49 -13.58 1.41 -10.51
N SER A 50 -13.30 2.66 -10.13
CA SER A 50 -12.41 3.56 -10.90
C SER A 50 -10.93 3.18 -10.84
N ASP A 51 -10.52 2.37 -9.86
CA ASP A 51 -9.13 1.94 -9.68
C ASP A 51 -8.87 0.55 -10.26
N TYR A 52 -9.93 -0.20 -10.54
CA TYR A 52 -9.79 -1.58 -10.97
C TYR A 52 -9.07 -1.67 -12.32
N LYS A 53 -8.03 -2.51 -12.34
CA LYS A 53 -7.31 -2.91 -13.54
C LYS A 53 -7.03 -4.40 -13.48
N ALA A 54 -7.34 -5.11 -14.56
CA ALA A 54 -7.22 -6.57 -14.60
C ALA A 54 -5.76 -7.06 -14.48
N ASP A 55 -4.80 -6.29 -14.98
CA ASP A 55 -3.36 -6.58 -14.89
C ASP A 55 -2.74 -6.26 -13.51
N GLU A 56 -3.52 -5.62 -12.63
CA GLU A 56 -3.19 -5.36 -11.23
C GLU A 56 -4.14 -6.14 -10.29
N ASP A 57 -4.74 -7.25 -10.77
CA ASP A 57 -5.60 -8.12 -9.96
C ASP A 57 -4.90 -9.41 -9.51
N PRO A 58 -4.56 -9.55 -8.21
CA PRO A 58 -3.99 -10.78 -7.66
C PRO A 58 -4.87 -12.01 -7.83
N ALA A 59 -6.20 -11.84 -7.98
CA ALA A 59 -7.12 -12.95 -8.24
C ALA A 59 -7.01 -13.50 -9.68
N LEU A 60 -6.37 -12.76 -10.59
CA LEU A 60 -6.16 -13.14 -11.99
C LEU A 60 -4.69 -13.39 -12.32
N PHE A 61 -3.78 -12.82 -11.53
CA PHE A 61 -2.34 -12.87 -11.78
C PHE A 61 -1.69 -14.13 -11.19
N GLN A 62 -0.85 -14.79 -12.00
CA GLN A 62 0.09 -15.81 -11.54
C GLN A 62 1.51 -15.45 -11.98
N SER A 63 2.43 -15.46 -11.02
CA SER A 63 3.85 -15.22 -11.26
C SER A 63 4.46 -16.34 -12.10
N VAL A 64 5.16 -15.97 -13.17
CA VAL A 64 5.90 -16.93 -14.00
C VAL A 64 7.12 -17.46 -13.26
N LYS A 65 7.80 -16.59 -12.49
CA LYS A 65 9.06 -16.92 -11.79
C LYS A 65 8.84 -17.73 -10.51
N THR A 66 7.83 -17.39 -9.73
CA THR A 66 7.59 -17.97 -8.39
C THR A 66 6.41 -18.93 -8.33
N LYS A 67 5.56 -18.96 -9.38
CA LYS A 67 4.29 -19.70 -9.43
C LYS A 67 3.25 -19.29 -8.39
N ARG A 68 3.49 -18.22 -7.62
CA ARG A 68 2.50 -17.65 -6.68
C ARG A 68 1.33 -17.05 -7.42
N GLY A 69 0.14 -17.15 -6.82
CA GLY A 69 -1.12 -16.74 -7.43
C GLY A 69 -1.66 -17.76 -8.43
N PRO A 70 -2.89 -17.57 -8.94
CA PRO A 70 -3.84 -16.52 -8.54
C PRO A 70 -4.34 -16.70 -7.11
N LEU A 71 -4.66 -15.60 -6.45
CA LEU A 71 -5.18 -15.60 -5.08
C LEU A 71 -6.70 -15.76 -5.09
N GLY A 72 -7.18 -16.97 -4.81
CA GLY A 72 -8.61 -17.25 -4.66
C GLY A 72 -9.18 -16.81 -3.30
N PRO A 73 -10.50 -16.91 -3.06
CA PRO A 73 -11.14 -16.45 -1.82
C PRO A 73 -10.59 -17.08 -0.52
N ASN A 74 -9.99 -18.26 -0.60
CA ASN A 74 -9.41 -18.97 0.55
C ASN A 74 -7.88 -18.85 0.64
N TRP A 75 -7.25 -17.98 -0.15
CA TRP A 75 -5.79 -17.89 -0.27
C TRP A 75 -5.07 -17.74 1.09
N LYS A 76 -5.66 -17.01 2.05
CA LYS A 76 -5.11 -16.86 3.41
C LYS A 76 -5.05 -18.19 4.17
N LYS A 77 -6.07 -19.04 4.04
CA LYS A 77 -6.10 -20.37 4.67
C LYS A 77 -5.11 -21.31 4.01
N GLU A 78 -5.05 -21.27 2.68
CA GLU A 78 -4.10 -22.05 1.89
C GLU A 78 -2.65 -21.67 2.22
N LEU A 79 -2.36 -20.37 2.34
CA LEU A 79 -1.08 -19.85 2.79
C LEU A 79 -0.73 -20.36 4.20
N ALA A 80 -1.66 -20.26 5.16
CA ALA A 80 -1.44 -20.76 6.52
C ALA A 80 -1.15 -22.27 6.58
N SER A 81 -1.64 -23.03 5.61
CA SER A 81 -1.42 -24.48 5.52
C SER A 81 -0.14 -24.88 4.78
N ASN A 82 0.56 -23.92 4.16
CA ASN A 82 1.75 -24.17 3.35
C ASN A 82 3.01 -23.59 4.01
N PRO A 83 3.81 -24.42 4.72
CA PRO A 83 5.01 -23.94 5.42
C PRO A 83 6.13 -23.49 4.47
N ASP A 84 6.12 -23.93 3.21
CA ASP A 84 7.14 -23.59 2.22
C ASP A 84 6.86 -22.24 1.54
N CYS A 85 5.64 -21.69 1.70
CA CYS A 85 5.29 -20.39 1.16
C CYS A 85 5.59 -19.29 2.18
N PRO A 86 6.48 -18.33 1.88
CA PRO A 86 6.81 -17.27 2.82
C PRO A 86 5.58 -16.39 3.08
N GLN A 87 5.35 -16.09 4.35
CA GLN A 87 4.23 -15.27 4.82
C GLN A 87 4.74 -14.07 5.61
N MET A 88 4.00 -12.98 5.53
CA MET A 88 4.24 -11.77 6.29
C MET A 88 2.96 -10.96 6.45
N CYS A 89 2.91 -10.10 7.48
CA CYS A 89 1.91 -9.06 7.63
C CYS A 89 2.58 -7.68 7.85
N ALA A 90 2.04 -6.65 7.18
CA ALA A 90 2.45 -5.27 7.35
C ALA A 90 1.45 -4.55 8.26
N TYR A 91 1.87 -4.27 9.48
CA TYR A 91 1.08 -3.56 10.49
C TYR A 91 1.31 -2.06 10.38
N LYS A 92 0.49 -1.39 9.55
CA LYS A 92 0.57 0.05 9.30
C LYS A 92 -0.33 0.81 10.28
N LEU A 93 0.28 1.45 11.29
CA LEU A 93 -0.41 2.36 12.20
C LEU A 93 -0.46 3.75 11.58
N VAL A 94 -1.66 4.19 11.19
CA VAL A 94 -1.90 5.50 10.58
C VAL A 94 -2.45 6.45 11.63
N THR A 95 -1.67 7.46 11.99
CA THR A 95 -2.10 8.55 12.88
C THR A 95 -2.27 9.82 12.07
N ILE A 96 -3.46 10.40 12.10
CA ILE A 96 -3.77 11.66 11.43
C ILE A 96 -4.20 12.66 12.49
N LYS A 97 -3.66 13.87 12.38
CA LYS A 97 -4.13 15.03 13.13
C LYS A 97 -4.50 16.11 12.13
N PHE A 98 -5.71 16.64 12.22
CA PHE A 98 -6.12 17.81 11.46
C PHE A 98 -6.98 18.74 12.32
N LYS A 99 -6.36 19.77 12.88
CA LYS A 99 -7.02 20.72 13.77
C LYS A 99 -7.58 21.90 12.98
N TRP A 100 -8.83 21.75 12.54
CA TRP A 100 -9.59 22.83 11.91
C TRP A 100 -11.03 22.84 12.42
N TRP A 101 -11.47 23.99 12.94
CA TRP A 101 -12.82 24.14 13.49
C TRP A 101 -13.91 23.85 12.45
N GLY A 102 -14.78 22.88 12.75
CA GLY A 102 -15.88 22.46 11.87
C GLY A 102 -15.51 21.50 10.74
N LEU A 103 -14.22 21.17 10.55
CA LEU A 103 -13.76 20.27 9.48
C LEU A 103 -12.92 19.08 9.96
N GLN A 104 -12.45 19.09 11.21
CA GLN A 104 -11.55 18.07 11.77
C GLN A 104 -11.94 16.63 11.41
N SER A 105 -13.04 16.12 11.96
CA SER A 105 -13.42 14.70 11.77
C SER A 105 -13.70 14.35 10.31
N LYS A 106 -14.24 15.29 9.52
CA LYS A 106 -14.53 15.06 8.10
C LYS A 106 -13.24 14.84 7.31
N VAL A 107 -12.23 15.66 7.55
CA VAL A 107 -10.95 15.58 6.86
C VAL A 107 -10.12 14.39 7.35
N GLU A 108 -10.06 14.15 8.67
CA GLU A 108 -9.37 12.97 9.23
C GLU A 108 -9.93 11.66 8.67
N ASN A 109 -11.26 11.51 8.64
CA ASN A 109 -11.92 10.34 8.07
C ASN A 109 -11.70 10.22 6.56
N PHE A 110 -11.69 11.35 5.83
CA PHE A 110 -11.39 11.34 4.40
C PHE A 110 -9.97 10.82 4.14
N ILE A 111 -8.98 11.32 4.89
CA ILE A 111 -7.58 10.90 4.75
C ILE A 111 -7.43 9.41 5.09
N GLN A 112 -8.05 8.92 6.19
CA GLN A 112 -8.02 7.48 6.51
C GLN A 112 -8.54 6.62 5.34
N LYS A 113 -9.64 7.05 4.70
CA LYS A 113 -10.18 6.35 3.52
C LYS A 113 -9.21 6.37 2.33
N GLN A 114 -8.53 7.49 2.10
CA GLN A 114 -7.52 7.57 1.04
C GLN A 114 -6.30 6.70 1.34
N GLU A 115 -5.80 6.68 2.58
CA GLU A 115 -4.69 5.81 2.99
C GLU A 115 -5.05 4.33 2.81
N LYS A 116 -6.26 3.92 3.21
CA LYS A 116 -6.77 2.56 2.95
C LYS A 116 -6.77 2.25 1.45
N ARG A 117 -7.32 3.15 0.63
CA ARG A 117 -7.36 3.00 -0.85
C ARG A 117 -5.96 2.87 -1.44
N ILE A 118 -5.02 3.72 -1.02
CA ILE A 118 -3.62 3.69 -1.45
C ILE A 118 -2.98 2.35 -1.08
N PHE A 119 -3.12 1.90 0.17
CA PHE A 119 -2.56 0.62 0.59
C PHE A 119 -3.17 -0.57 -0.16
N THR A 120 -4.48 -0.59 -0.38
CA THR A 120 -5.13 -1.66 -1.16
C THR A 120 -4.53 -1.75 -2.57
N ASN A 121 -4.51 -0.62 -3.29
CA ASN A 121 -4.05 -0.61 -4.68
C ASN A 121 -2.53 -0.87 -4.78
N PHE A 122 -1.74 -0.27 -3.89
CA PHE A 122 -0.30 -0.46 -3.85
C PHE A 122 0.09 -1.94 -3.63
N HIS A 123 -0.52 -2.63 -2.66
CA HIS A 123 -0.14 -4.03 -2.40
C HIS A 123 -0.66 -4.99 -3.48
N ARG A 124 -1.78 -4.67 -4.14
CA ARG A 124 -2.23 -5.39 -5.34
C ARG A 124 -1.19 -5.28 -6.47
N GLN A 125 -0.75 -4.06 -6.78
CA GLN A 125 0.32 -3.81 -7.75
C GLN A 125 1.62 -4.51 -7.36
N LEU A 126 2.04 -4.39 -6.11
CA LEU A 126 3.26 -5.01 -5.60
C LEU A 126 3.25 -6.53 -5.82
N PHE A 127 2.13 -7.20 -5.56
CA PHE A 127 1.98 -8.64 -5.82
C PHE A 127 2.01 -8.95 -7.33
N CYS A 128 1.22 -8.25 -8.13
CA CYS A 128 1.15 -8.47 -9.58
C CYS A 128 2.45 -8.12 -10.33
N TRP A 129 3.32 -7.33 -9.72
CA TRP A 129 4.63 -6.98 -10.26
C TRP A 129 5.77 -7.83 -9.71
N ILE A 130 5.50 -8.90 -8.95
CA ILE A 130 6.54 -9.74 -8.34
C ILE A 130 7.60 -10.21 -9.36
N ASP A 131 7.20 -10.58 -10.57
CA ASP A 131 8.16 -11.03 -11.60
C ASP A 131 9.13 -9.91 -12.04
N LYS A 132 8.78 -8.65 -11.84
CA LYS A 132 9.62 -7.48 -12.17
C LYS A 132 10.65 -7.20 -11.08
N TRP A 133 10.37 -7.49 -9.81
CA TRP A 133 11.22 -7.09 -8.69
C TRP A 133 11.84 -8.23 -7.88
N ILE A 134 11.37 -9.48 -8.00
CA ILE A 134 11.80 -10.58 -7.13
C ILE A 134 13.29 -10.93 -7.22
N ASP A 135 13.91 -10.69 -8.38
CA ASP A 135 15.33 -10.98 -8.61
C ASP A 135 16.22 -9.74 -8.42
N LEU A 136 15.65 -8.60 -8.02
CA LEU A 136 16.41 -7.38 -7.81
C LEU A 136 17.20 -7.45 -6.51
N THR A 137 18.46 -7.05 -6.57
CA THR A 137 19.27 -6.84 -5.38
C THR A 137 18.99 -5.48 -4.77
N MET A 138 19.35 -5.26 -3.50
CA MET A 138 19.28 -3.94 -2.89
C MET A 138 20.14 -2.89 -3.60
N GLU A 139 21.21 -3.30 -4.29
CA GLU A 139 22.02 -2.41 -5.12
C GLU A 139 21.25 -1.96 -6.36
N ASP A 140 20.53 -2.87 -7.02
CA ASP A 140 19.64 -2.52 -8.13
C ASP A 140 18.55 -1.54 -7.68
N ILE A 141 17.94 -1.77 -6.51
CA ILE A 141 16.94 -0.85 -5.94
C ILE A 141 17.54 0.56 -5.79
N ARG A 142 18.71 0.70 -5.18
CA ARG A 142 19.35 2.02 -4.99
C ARG A 142 19.64 2.72 -6.30
N ARG A 143 20.12 1.99 -7.32
CA ARG A 143 20.36 2.56 -8.65
C ARG A 143 19.04 3.07 -9.27
N MET A 144 17.97 2.28 -9.19
CA MET A 144 16.66 2.68 -9.71
C MET A 144 16.07 3.86 -8.94
N GLU A 145 16.28 3.96 -7.62
CA GLU A 145 15.88 5.12 -6.82
C GLU A 145 16.57 6.40 -7.33
N ASP A 146 17.88 6.35 -7.59
CA ASP A 146 18.63 7.49 -8.14
C ASP A 146 18.16 7.89 -9.55
N GLU A 147 17.84 6.92 -10.41
CA GLU A 147 17.30 7.14 -11.76
C GLU A 147 15.89 7.74 -11.70
N THR A 148 15.00 7.14 -10.90
CA THR A 148 13.62 7.59 -10.71
C THR A 148 13.58 9.01 -10.13
N GLN A 149 14.50 9.34 -9.21
CA GLN A 149 14.60 10.70 -8.67
C GLN A 149 14.85 11.72 -9.79
N LYS A 150 15.80 11.45 -10.70
CA LYS A 150 16.13 12.34 -11.82
C LYS A 150 14.97 12.48 -12.81
N GLU A 151 14.28 11.38 -13.11
CA GLU A 151 13.11 11.39 -13.98
C GLU A 151 11.97 12.22 -13.38
N LEU A 152 11.67 12.03 -12.09
CA LEU A 152 10.65 12.79 -11.39
C LEU A 152 10.98 14.29 -11.30
N GLU A 153 12.25 14.65 -11.14
CA GLU A 153 12.69 16.05 -11.22
C GLU A 153 12.42 16.65 -12.60
N THR A 154 12.60 15.87 -13.66
CA THR A 154 12.34 16.30 -15.04
C THR A 154 10.84 16.50 -15.30
N VAL A 155 10.00 15.58 -14.81
CA VAL A 155 8.53 15.64 -14.96
C VAL A 155 7.90 16.72 -14.05
N ARG A 156 8.55 17.06 -12.93
CA ARG A 156 8.09 18.12 -11.99
C ARG A 156 8.37 19.54 -12.48
N LEU A 157 9.13 19.73 -13.55
CA LEU A 157 9.28 21.06 -14.14
C LEU A 157 7.90 21.53 -14.64
N PRO A 158 7.45 22.75 -14.28
CA PRO A 158 6.16 23.23 -14.70
C PRO A 158 6.15 23.30 -16.22
N VAL A 159 5.25 22.56 -16.86
CA VAL A 159 4.77 22.90 -18.21
C VAL A 159 4.07 24.25 -18.06
N CYS A 160 4.87 25.31 -18.12
CA CYS A 160 4.37 26.66 -18.23
C CYS A 160 3.64 26.74 -19.57
N GLY A 161 2.44 27.33 -19.55
CA GLY A 161 1.45 27.19 -20.60
C GLY A 161 1.89 27.55 -22.02
N ASN A 162 1.06 27.06 -22.94
CA ASN A 162 1.04 27.18 -24.39
C ASN A 162 1.66 26.01 -25.15
N SER A 163 0.74 25.20 -25.69
CA SER A 163 0.79 24.43 -26.92
C SER A 163 2.14 23.81 -27.30
N LEU A 164 2.21 22.49 -27.26
CA LEU A 164 2.84 21.71 -28.33
C LEU A 164 2.34 20.27 -28.30
N ILE A 165 1.84 19.87 -29.46
CA ILE A 165 1.53 18.51 -29.87
C ILE A 165 2.79 17.66 -29.70
N LEU A 166 2.67 16.47 -29.12
CA LEU A 166 3.70 15.44 -29.27
C LEU A 166 3.28 14.51 -30.41
N PRO A 167 3.98 14.53 -31.57
CA PRO A 167 3.98 13.39 -32.47
C PRO A 167 5.09 12.41 -32.08
N PHE A 168 4.82 11.15 -32.44
CA PHE A 168 5.56 9.89 -32.31
C PHE A 168 5.26 9.07 -31.07
#